data_AF-A0A0C2WD21-F1
#
_entry.id   AF-A0A0C2WD21-F1
#
_cell.length_a   1.000
_cell.length_b   1.000
_cell.length_c   1.000
_cell.angle_alpha   90.00
_cell.angle_beta   90.00
_cell.angle_gamma   90.00
#
_symmetry.space_group_name_H-M   'P 1'
#
loop_
_entity.id
_entity.type
_entity.pdbx_description
1 polymer ?
#
loop_
_entity_poly.entity_id
_entity_poly.type
_entity_poly.pdbx_seq_one_letter_code
_entity_poly.pdbx_strand_id
1 'polypeptide(L)'
;GWHARATRTPATDFAPKASDLVFKALYNSQVEPEGFTMALVKPNLAVDASGHLLTLTAADFTALEAQVRAVGEHVPATDAFMGQWRVKQARTSYPIDEIYVAGQKVRSVYGWTKSENALELEEETKGRTTLPAELQALLGLVREARDGYTRGHKDDSVIGKV
;
A
#
# COMPACT_ATOMS: atom_id res chain seq x y z
N GLY A 1 0.16 12.44 -7.06
CA GLY A 1 1.59 12.22 -7.29
C GLY A 1 1.75 11.32 -8.50
N TRP A 2 2.30 10.12 -8.32
CA TRP A 2 2.55 9.17 -9.41
C TRP A 2 1.24 8.73 -10.10
N HIS A 3 0.14 8.57 -9.36
CA HIS A 3 -1.13 8.06 -9.90
C HIS A 3 -1.70 8.99 -10.97
N ALA A 4 -1.70 10.31 -10.70
CA ALA A 4 -2.15 11.33 -11.65
C ALA A 4 -1.26 11.46 -12.91
N ARG A 5 0.00 10.99 -12.86
CA ARG A 5 0.92 10.98 -14.01
C ARG A 5 0.88 9.67 -14.80
N ALA A 6 0.30 8.62 -14.24
CA ALA A 6 0.25 7.32 -14.88
C ALA A 6 -0.74 7.32 -16.05
N THR A 7 -0.46 6.51 -17.08
CA THR A 7 -1.33 6.40 -18.24
C THR A 7 -2.15 5.13 -18.15
N ARG A 8 -3.47 5.23 -18.29
CA ARG A 8 -4.35 4.06 -18.33
C ARG A 8 -4.07 3.24 -19.59
N THR A 9 -3.92 1.94 -19.43
CA THR A 9 -3.69 1.00 -20.53
C THR A 9 -4.74 -0.12 -20.51
N PRO A 10 -5.13 -0.68 -21.67
CA PRO A 10 -6.06 -1.80 -21.70
C PRO A 10 -5.52 -3.02 -20.94
N ALA A 11 -6.39 -3.72 -20.21
CA ALA A 11 -6.04 -4.91 -19.44
C ALA A 11 -6.26 -6.24 -20.21
N THR A 12 -6.50 -6.18 -21.52
CA THR A 12 -6.88 -7.32 -22.38
C THR A 12 -5.93 -8.51 -22.23
N ASP A 13 -4.62 -8.26 -22.28
CA ASP A 13 -3.58 -9.29 -22.19
C ASP A 13 -2.85 -9.27 -20.84
N PHE A 14 -3.44 -8.62 -19.83
CA PHE A 14 -2.84 -8.54 -18.51
C PHE A 14 -2.89 -9.92 -17.84
N ALA A 15 -1.74 -10.56 -17.74
CA ALA A 15 -1.55 -11.87 -17.11
C ALA A 15 -0.18 -11.90 -16.39
N PRO A 16 -0.03 -11.15 -15.28
CA PRO A 16 1.24 -11.06 -14.58
C PRO A 16 1.60 -12.40 -13.94
N LYS A 17 2.89 -12.72 -13.88
CA LYS A 17 3.38 -13.85 -13.09
C LYS A 17 3.50 -13.44 -11.63
N ALA A 18 3.42 -14.40 -10.71
CA ALA A 18 3.70 -14.16 -9.30
C ALA A 18 5.10 -13.54 -9.07
N SER A 19 6.08 -13.86 -9.94
CA SER A 19 7.43 -13.26 -9.91
C SER A 19 7.49 -11.80 -10.34
N ASP A 20 6.45 -11.30 -11.02
CA ASP A 20 6.39 -9.92 -11.51
C ASP A 20 5.81 -8.98 -10.45
N LEU A 21 5.10 -9.52 -9.44
CA LEU A 21 4.55 -8.74 -8.34
C LEU A 21 5.67 -8.20 -7.45
N VAL A 22 5.79 -6.87 -7.38
CA VAL A 22 6.73 -6.18 -6.48
C VAL A 22 6.11 -6.09 -5.08
N PHE A 23 4.89 -5.56 -4.99
CA PHE A 23 4.11 -5.55 -3.76
C PHE A 23 2.61 -5.37 -4.05
N LYS A 24 1.79 -5.71 -3.06
CA LYS A 24 0.35 -5.40 -3.01
C LYS A 24 0.03 -4.67 -1.72
N ALA A 25 -0.92 -3.75 -1.77
CA ALA A 25 -1.43 -3.06 -0.59
C ALA A 25 -2.95 -3.16 -0.48
N LEU A 26 -3.42 -3.36 0.74
CA LEU A 26 -4.83 -3.40 1.12
C LEU A 26 -5.13 -2.28 2.12
N TYR A 27 -6.40 -1.92 2.17
CA TYR A 27 -6.98 -0.97 3.10
C TYR A 27 -8.18 -1.65 3.77
N ASN A 28 -7.98 -2.09 5.00
CA ASN A 28 -8.98 -2.79 5.79
C ASN A 28 -9.73 -1.78 6.65
N SER A 29 -11.03 -1.63 6.41
CA SER A 29 -11.92 -0.76 7.19
C SER A 29 -13.24 -1.48 7.49
N GLN A 30 -14.01 -0.96 8.45
CA GLN A 30 -15.30 -1.56 8.83
C GLN A 30 -16.29 -1.71 7.66
N VAL A 31 -16.18 -0.85 6.65
CA VAL A 31 -17.07 -0.88 5.48
C VAL A 31 -16.45 -1.62 4.28
N GLU A 32 -15.16 -1.93 4.35
CA GLU A 32 -14.38 -2.57 3.27
C GLU A 32 -13.26 -3.43 3.91
N PRO A 33 -13.58 -4.64 4.42
CA PRO A 33 -12.66 -5.42 5.25
C PRO A 33 -11.45 -6.03 4.50
N GLU A 34 -11.39 -5.88 3.18
CA GLU A 34 -10.28 -6.34 2.32
C GLU A 34 -10.10 -5.38 1.12
N GLY A 35 -10.13 -4.07 1.38
CA GLY A 35 -10.14 -3.05 0.33
C GLY A 35 -8.85 -3.04 -0.47
N PHE A 36 -8.85 -3.65 -1.67
CA PHE A 36 -7.72 -3.53 -2.58
C PHE A 36 -7.37 -2.05 -2.80
N THR A 37 -6.08 -1.73 -2.68
CA THR A 37 -5.60 -0.36 -2.85
C THR A 37 -4.68 -0.25 -4.04
N MET A 38 -3.64 -1.09 -4.12
CA MET A 38 -2.83 -1.19 -5.32
C MET A 38 -2.02 -2.47 -5.38
N ALA A 39 -1.56 -2.80 -6.58
CA ALA A 39 -0.43 -3.69 -6.81
C ALA A 39 0.57 -3.01 -7.73
N LEU A 40 1.87 -3.17 -7.45
CA LEU A 40 2.95 -2.75 -8.33
C LEU A 40 3.54 -4.00 -8.99
N VAL A 41 3.63 -3.99 -10.32
CA VAL A 41 3.98 -5.16 -11.13
C VAL A 41 5.02 -4.78 -12.17
N LYS A 42 6.03 -5.62 -12.34
CA LYS A 42 7.06 -5.45 -13.37
C LYS A 42 6.46 -5.53 -14.79
N PRO A 43 7.03 -4.83 -15.77
CA PRO A 43 8.21 -3.97 -15.67
C PRO A 43 7.92 -2.55 -15.15
N ASN A 44 6.72 -2.01 -15.36
CA ASN A 44 6.35 -0.65 -14.95
C ASN A 44 4.83 -0.45 -14.88
N LEU A 45 4.12 -1.44 -14.34
CA LEU A 45 2.67 -1.45 -14.25
C LEU A 45 2.21 -1.29 -12.81
N ALA A 46 1.06 -0.65 -12.62
CA ALA A 46 0.30 -0.72 -11.38
C ALA A 46 -1.16 -1.05 -11.66
N VAL A 47 -1.79 -1.73 -10.72
CA VAL A 47 -3.25 -1.85 -10.65
C VAL A 47 -3.71 -0.92 -9.53
N ASP A 48 -4.63 0.00 -9.81
CA ASP A 48 -5.18 0.92 -8.82
C ASP A 48 -6.40 0.34 -8.08
N ALA A 49 -6.95 1.06 -7.10
CA ALA A 49 -8.06 0.58 -6.28
C ALA A 49 -9.35 0.28 -7.08
N SER A 50 -9.49 0.88 -8.28
CA SER A 50 -10.62 0.64 -9.18
C SER A 50 -10.36 -0.53 -10.13
N GLY A 51 -9.19 -1.15 -10.08
CA GLY A 51 -8.78 -2.21 -11.00
C GLY A 51 -8.29 -1.67 -12.36
N HIS A 52 -7.96 -0.38 -12.46
CA HIS A 52 -7.35 0.13 -13.67
C HIS A 52 -5.91 -0.34 -13.77
N LEU A 53 -5.54 -0.88 -14.93
CA LEU A 53 -4.15 -1.10 -15.27
C LEU A 53 -3.52 0.22 -15.74
N LEU A 54 -2.45 0.61 -15.06
CA LEU A 54 -1.74 1.87 -15.27
C LEU A 54 -0.30 1.59 -15.66
N THR A 55 0.17 2.22 -16.72
CA THR A 55 1.59 2.28 -17.08
C THR A 55 2.23 3.48 -16.38
N LEU A 56 3.25 3.22 -15.55
CA LEU A 56 4.03 4.26 -14.88
C LEU A 56 5.21 4.70 -15.74
N THR A 57 5.69 5.92 -15.48
CA THR A 57 7.02 6.32 -15.92
C THR A 57 8.09 5.45 -15.23
N ALA A 58 9.23 5.24 -15.88
CA ALA A 58 10.32 4.47 -15.27
C ALA A 58 10.80 5.09 -13.94
N ALA A 59 10.80 6.42 -13.85
CA ALA A 59 11.15 7.16 -12.64
C ALA A 59 10.18 6.88 -11.49
N ASP A 60 8.87 6.93 -11.75
CA ASP A 60 7.85 6.65 -10.73
C ASP A 60 7.88 5.19 -10.27
N PHE A 61 8.05 4.25 -11.19
CA PHE A 61 8.20 2.84 -10.85
C PHE A 61 9.43 2.60 -9.96
N THR A 62 10.57 3.17 -10.35
CA THR A 62 11.83 3.05 -9.59
C THR A 62 11.69 3.65 -8.20
N ALA A 63 11.02 4.80 -8.07
CA ALA A 63 10.79 5.45 -6.79
C ALA A 63 9.91 4.59 -5.86
N LEU A 64 8.83 4.00 -6.38
CA LEU A 64 7.98 3.10 -5.61
C LEU A 64 8.71 1.82 -5.20
N GLU A 65 9.45 1.20 -6.12
CA GLU A 65 10.25 0.00 -5.81
C GLU A 65 11.32 0.29 -4.75
N ALA A 66 12.00 1.43 -4.85
CA ALA A 66 12.98 1.89 -3.86
C ALA A 66 12.33 2.14 -2.50
N GLN A 67 11.13 2.73 -2.46
CA GLN A 67 10.42 2.98 -1.20
C GLN A 67 10.01 1.68 -0.50
N VAL A 68 9.53 0.69 -1.25
CA VAL A 68 9.19 -0.64 -0.73
C VAL A 68 10.43 -1.35 -0.18
N ARG A 69 11.54 -1.28 -0.92
CA ARG A 69 12.83 -1.82 -0.48
C ARG A 69 13.30 -1.18 0.82
N ALA A 70 13.25 0.15 0.92
CA ALA A 70 13.63 0.89 2.12
C ALA A 70 12.78 0.48 3.34
N VAL A 71 11.49 0.21 3.15
CA VAL A 71 10.64 -0.35 4.21
C VAL A 71 11.11 -1.76 4.60
N GLY A 72 11.40 -2.64 3.63
CA GLY A 72 11.91 -3.98 3.91
C GLY A 72 13.24 -4.00 4.66
N GLU A 73 14.14 -3.07 4.35
CA GLU A 73 15.49 -2.98 4.91
C GLU A 73 15.54 -2.26 6.26
N HIS A 74 14.78 -1.17 6.43
CA HIS A 74 14.91 -0.28 7.59
C HIS A 74 13.74 -0.36 8.59
N VAL A 75 12.61 -0.93 8.18
CA VAL A 75 11.44 -1.07 9.05
C VAL A 75 11.40 -2.50 9.61
N PRO A 76 11.75 -2.69 10.89
CA PRO A 76 11.76 -4.01 11.50
C PRO A 76 10.36 -4.63 11.45
N ALA A 77 10.30 -5.93 11.21
CA ALA A 77 9.04 -6.65 11.38
C ALA A 77 8.61 -6.60 12.85
N THR A 78 7.33 -6.35 13.10
CA THR A 78 6.77 -6.46 14.45
C THR A 78 6.24 -7.88 14.66
N ASP A 79 6.18 -8.32 15.92
CA ASP A 79 5.59 -9.60 16.29
C ASP A 79 4.08 -9.46 16.60
N ALA A 80 3.56 -8.25 16.46
CA ALA A 80 2.13 -7.99 16.55
C ALA A 80 1.39 -8.69 15.40
N PHE A 81 0.09 -8.91 15.60
CA PHE A 81 -0.79 -9.45 14.57
C PHE A 81 -0.62 -8.69 13.26
N MET A 82 -0.36 -9.41 12.17
CA MET A 82 -0.11 -8.85 10.82
C MET A 82 1.06 -7.85 10.73
N GLY A 83 2.05 -7.92 11.62
CA GLY A 83 3.19 -7.00 11.60
C GLY A 83 2.77 -5.54 11.81
N GLN A 84 1.73 -5.35 12.61
CA GLN A 84 1.06 -4.07 12.77
C GLN A 84 1.90 -3.07 13.59
N TRP A 85 1.93 -1.84 13.10
CA TRP A 85 2.34 -0.62 13.80
C TRP A 85 1.07 0.16 14.15
N ARG A 86 0.91 0.54 15.41
CA ARG A 86 -0.33 1.18 15.88
C ARG A 86 -0.08 2.64 16.14
N VAL A 87 -0.66 3.51 15.30
CA VAL A 87 -0.64 4.95 15.54
C VAL A 87 -1.62 5.25 16.67
N LYS A 88 -1.20 6.12 17.60
CA LYS A 88 -2.03 6.58 18.70
C LYS A 88 -3.24 7.33 18.15
N GLN A 89 -4.42 6.90 18.58
CA GLN A 89 -5.69 7.43 18.08
C GLN A 89 -6.70 7.58 19.21
N ALA A 90 -7.61 8.55 19.09
CA ALA A 90 -8.64 8.79 20.11
C ALA A 90 -9.77 7.73 20.13
N ARG A 91 -9.87 6.90 19.08
CA ARG A 91 -10.89 5.83 18.94
C ARG A 91 -10.27 4.58 18.30
N THR A 92 -10.97 3.45 18.41
CA THR A 92 -10.49 2.11 17.99
C THR A 92 -10.98 1.64 16.61
N SER A 93 -11.75 2.47 15.90
CA SER A 93 -12.41 2.11 14.63
C SER A 93 -11.68 2.65 13.39
N TYR A 94 -10.36 2.83 13.47
CA TYR A 94 -9.60 3.31 12.31
C TYR A 94 -9.26 2.16 11.35
N PRO A 95 -9.07 2.49 10.06
CA PRO A 95 -8.60 1.53 9.08
C PRO A 95 -7.18 1.03 9.39
N ILE A 96 -6.84 -0.10 8.78
CA ILE A 96 -5.50 -0.67 8.73
C ILE A 96 -5.04 -0.67 7.27
N ASP A 97 -3.90 -0.04 6.98
CA ASP A 97 -3.22 -0.20 5.70
C ASP A 97 -2.27 -1.41 5.81
N GLU A 98 -2.32 -2.35 4.87
CA GLU A 98 -1.54 -3.59 4.89
C GLU A 98 -0.67 -3.69 3.64
N ILE A 99 0.61 -4.00 3.79
CA ILE A 99 1.59 -4.05 2.70
C ILE A 99 2.19 -5.45 2.63
N TYR A 100 2.02 -6.08 1.48
CA TYR A 100 2.46 -7.42 1.15
C TYR A 100 3.60 -7.36 0.15
N VAL A 101 4.77 -7.86 0.55
CA VAL A 101 5.95 -8.00 -0.31
C VAL A 101 6.32 -9.48 -0.35
N ALA A 102 6.57 -10.02 -1.54
CA ALA A 102 6.87 -11.45 -1.70
C ALA A 102 8.09 -11.86 -0.86
N GLY A 103 7.96 -12.95 -0.10
CA GLY A 103 9.02 -13.46 0.76
C GLY A 103 9.28 -12.65 2.05
N GLN A 104 8.49 -11.61 2.34
CA GLN A 104 8.62 -10.81 3.55
C GLN A 104 7.40 -10.93 4.47
N LYS A 105 7.60 -10.71 5.77
CA LYS A 105 6.48 -10.52 6.71
C LYS A 105 5.68 -9.27 6.31
N VAL A 106 4.36 -9.34 6.42
CA VAL A 106 3.46 -8.20 6.20
C VAL A 106 3.89 -7.01 7.07
N ARG A 107 3.72 -5.80 6.54
CA ARG A 107 3.80 -4.55 7.30
C ARG A 107 2.45 -3.89 7.27
N SER A 108 1.85 -3.70 8.44
CA SER A 108 0.54 -3.06 8.53
C SER A 108 0.59 -1.84 9.44
N VAL A 109 -0.24 -0.85 9.18
CA VAL A 109 -0.36 0.34 10.03
C VAL A 109 -1.82 0.61 10.36
N TYR A 110 -2.14 0.54 11.64
CA TYR A 110 -3.44 0.90 12.17
C TYR A 110 -3.48 2.40 12.43
N GLY A 111 -4.53 3.07 11.94
CA GLY A 111 -4.79 4.47 12.31
C GLY A 111 -3.96 5.51 11.56
N TRP A 112 -3.32 5.17 10.45
CA TRP A 112 -2.56 6.17 9.70
C TRP A 112 -3.46 7.21 9.00
N THR A 113 -3.06 8.47 9.08
CA THR A 113 -3.69 9.58 8.36
C THR A 113 -2.61 10.49 7.78
N LYS A 114 -2.93 11.29 6.75
CA LYS A 114 -1.99 12.27 6.17
C LYS A 114 -1.71 13.48 7.08
N SER A 115 -2.04 13.43 8.37
CA SER A 115 -1.86 14.55 9.31
C SER A 115 -0.57 14.41 10.11
N GLU A 116 0.01 15.54 10.54
CA GLU A 116 1.22 15.57 11.39
C GLU A 116 1.03 14.84 12.73
N ASN A 117 -0.22 14.65 13.18
CA ASN A 117 -0.54 13.91 14.39
C ASN A 117 -0.51 12.38 14.19
N ALA A 118 -0.37 11.88 12.96
CA ALA A 118 -0.34 10.44 12.65
C ALA A 118 1.04 9.78 12.86
N LEU A 119 1.88 10.40 13.68
CA LEU A 119 3.27 10.01 13.90
C LEU A 119 3.46 9.23 15.19
N GLU A 120 2.78 9.60 16.28
CA GLU A 120 2.97 8.99 17.59
C GLU A 120 2.38 7.56 17.59
N LEU A 121 3.14 6.60 18.11
CA LEU A 121 2.66 5.23 18.27
C LEU A 121 1.88 5.10 19.59
N GLU A 122 0.88 4.22 19.62
CA GLU A 122 0.10 3.90 20.82
C GLU A 122 1.01 3.37 21.94
N GLU A 123 1.99 2.54 21.56
CA GLU A 123 3.04 2.00 22.42
C GLU A 123 4.37 2.00 21.67
N GLU A 124 5.48 1.99 22.42
CA GLU A 124 6.80 1.83 21.81
C GLU A 124 6.88 0.51 21.05
N THR A 125 7.20 0.59 19.75
CA THR A 125 7.31 -0.59 18.89
C THR A 125 8.71 -0.67 18.32
N LYS A 126 9.42 -1.75 18.66
CA LYS A 126 10.79 -2.00 18.18
C LYS A 126 11.74 -0.82 18.43
N GLY A 127 11.69 -0.23 19.64
CA GLY A 127 12.56 0.88 20.03
C GLY A 127 12.15 2.25 19.46
N ARG A 128 10.92 2.37 18.94
CA ARG A 128 10.41 3.61 18.35
C ARG A 128 9.13 4.04 19.02
N THR A 129 9.01 5.33 19.29
CA THR A 129 7.78 5.98 19.75
C THR A 129 7.02 6.67 18.62
N THR A 130 7.62 6.72 17.42
CA THR A 130 7.02 7.28 16.22
C THR A 130 7.05 6.29 15.06
N LEU A 131 6.05 6.39 14.19
CA LEU A 131 5.95 5.57 12.99
C LEU A 131 7.17 5.81 12.08
N PRO A 132 7.84 4.78 11.55
CA PRO A 132 9.00 4.95 10.68
C PRO A 132 8.68 5.82 9.46
N ALA A 133 9.56 6.76 9.11
CA ALA A 133 9.35 7.72 8.04
C ALA A 133 9.20 7.03 6.68
N GLU A 134 9.93 5.94 6.45
CA GLU A 134 9.86 5.13 5.24
C GLU A 134 8.49 4.48 5.07
N LEU A 135 7.90 4.02 6.17
CA LEU A 135 6.58 3.42 6.16
C LEU A 135 5.50 4.49 5.90
N GLN A 136 5.63 5.66 6.52
CA GLN A 136 4.75 6.79 6.26
C GLN A 136 4.77 7.24 4.79
N ALA A 137 5.97 7.40 4.24
CA ALA A 137 6.13 7.82 2.84
C ALA A 137 5.52 6.78 1.89
N LEU A 138 5.72 5.49 2.17
CA LEU A 138 5.09 4.42 1.38
C LEU A 138 3.55 4.48 1.47
N LEU A 139 2.97 4.64 2.66
CA LEU A 139 1.52 4.77 2.83
C LEU A 139 0.96 5.98 2.08
N GLY A 140 1.67 7.10 2.10
CA GLY A 140 1.32 8.28 1.33
C GLY A 140 1.20 8.00 -0.16
N LEU A 141 2.20 7.33 -0.73
CA LEU A 141 2.24 6.92 -2.13
C LEU A 141 1.17 5.87 -2.46
N VAL A 142 0.99 4.87 -1.59
CA VAL A 142 0.01 3.81 -1.76
C VAL A 142 -1.41 4.36 -1.81
N ARG A 143 -1.74 5.31 -0.93
CA ARG A 143 -3.09 5.90 -0.90
C ARG A 143 -3.41 6.79 -2.10
N GLU A 144 -2.42 7.21 -2.89
CA GLU A 144 -2.71 7.88 -4.17
C GLU A 144 -3.45 6.97 -5.16
N ALA A 145 -3.27 5.64 -5.08
CA ALA A 145 -4.00 4.69 -5.92
C ALA A 145 -5.51 4.62 -5.65
N ARG A 146 -5.98 5.28 -4.57
CA ARG A 146 -7.39 5.41 -4.25
C ARG A 146 -7.99 6.73 -4.73
N ASP A 147 -7.21 7.59 -5.37
CA ASP A 147 -7.71 8.86 -5.89
C ASP A 147 -8.77 8.58 -6.98
N GLY A 148 -9.99 9.07 -6.76
CA GLY A 148 -11.14 8.82 -7.64
C GLY A 148 -11.83 7.45 -7.45
N TYR A 149 -11.36 6.60 -6.53
CA TYR A 149 -12.01 5.32 -6.24
C TYR A 149 -13.42 5.53 -5.70
N THR A 150 -14.39 4.85 -6.31
CA THR A 150 -15.76 4.77 -5.82
C THR A 150 -16.12 3.31 -5.58
N ARG A 151 -16.50 2.99 -4.34
CA ARG A 151 -16.93 1.64 -3.97
C ARG A 151 -18.04 1.15 -4.92
N GLY A 152 -17.92 -0.11 -5.35
CA GLY A 152 -18.86 -0.74 -6.29
C GLY A 152 -18.50 -0.54 -7.78
N HIS A 153 -17.52 0.30 -8.10
CA HIS A 153 -17.02 0.53 -9.46
C HIS A 153 -15.59 0.00 -9.62
N LYS A 154 -15.36 -1.26 -9.23
CA LYS A 154 -14.05 -1.93 -9.34
C LYS A 154 -14.08 -3.00 -10.43
N ASP A 155 -12.96 -3.14 -11.13
CA ASP A 155 -12.71 -4.25 -12.05
C ASP A 155 -12.07 -5.42 -11.28
N ASP A 156 -12.92 -6.27 -10.71
CA ASP A 156 -12.49 -7.46 -9.97
C ASP A 156 -11.73 -8.46 -10.85
N SER A 157 -11.90 -8.42 -12.18
CA SER A 157 -11.20 -9.31 -13.10
C SER A 157 -9.71 -8.96 -13.25
N VAL A 158 -9.36 -7.68 -13.07
CA VAL A 158 -7.96 -7.22 -13.05
C VAL A 158 -7.37 -7.38 -11.66
N ILE A 159 -8.13 -7.00 -10.61
CA ILE A 159 -7.68 -7.12 -9.21
C ILE A 159 -7.41 -8.59 -8.84
N GLY A 160 -8.25 -9.53 -9.29
CA GLY A 160 -8.07 -10.95 -9.00
C GLY A 160 -6.82 -11.59 -9.62
N LYS A 161 -6.10 -10.87 -10.49
CA LYS A 161 -4.85 -11.34 -11.12
C LYS A 161 -3.59 -10.99 -10.31
N VAL A 162 -3.70 -10.21 -9.23
CA VAL A 162 -2.57 -9.69 -8.43
C VAL A 162 -2.66 -9.97 -6.93
#